data_AF-A0A1I7FWS8-F1
#
_entry.id   AF-A0A1I7FWS8-F1
#
_cell.length_a   1.000
_cell.length_b   1.000
_cell.length_c   1.000
_cell.angle_alpha   90.00
_cell.angle_beta   90.00
_cell.angle_gamma   90.00
#
_symmetry.space_group_name_H-M   'P 1'
#
loop_
_entity.id
_entity.type
_entity.pdbx_description
1 polymer ?
#
loop_
_entity_poly.entity_id
_entity_poly.type
_entity_poly.pdbx_seq_one_letter_code
_entity_poly.pdbx_strand_id
1 'polypeptide(L)'
;MNANLIAIIFALTLPLTAVANPGECKGDHDHYQAKRIGRMDKVLSLTDDQKSKLETLFKQNGEKFKALHEETRSQLKAILTPEQYTKLQEMKQR
;
A
#
# COMPACT_ATOMS: atom_id res chain seq x y z
N MET A 1 -24.00 -19.24 53.75
CA MET A 1 -23.26 -20.38 53.17
C MET A 1 -23.31 -20.18 51.66
N ASN A 2 -22.23 -20.00 50.89
CA ASN A 2 -20.80 -20.19 51.10
C ASN A 2 -20.09 -19.45 49.95
N ALA A 3 -19.23 -18.49 50.31
CA ALA A 3 -18.39 -17.74 49.40
C ALA A 3 -17.20 -18.58 48.95
N ASN A 4 -16.77 -18.44 47.69
CA ASN A 4 -15.39 -18.70 47.29
C ASN A 4 -14.95 -17.67 46.24
N LEU A 5 -13.95 -16.91 46.68
CA LEU A 5 -13.31 -15.76 46.08
C LEU A 5 -12.02 -16.28 45.44
N ILE A 6 -11.85 -16.17 44.12
CA ILE A 6 -10.52 -16.31 43.50
C ILE A 6 -10.37 -15.17 42.49
N ALA A 7 -9.67 -14.15 42.94
CA ALA A 7 -9.03 -13.15 42.10
C ALA A 7 -7.96 -13.84 41.25
N ILE A 8 -8.00 -13.67 39.93
CA ILE A 8 -6.84 -13.88 39.07
C ILE A 8 -6.61 -12.58 38.31
N ILE A 9 -5.72 -11.78 38.88
CA ILE A 9 -5.06 -10.68 38.19
C ILE A 9 -4.13 -11.32 37.17
N PHE A 10 -4.56 -11.44 35.91
CA PHE A 10 -3.64 -11.67 34.80
C PHE A 10 -3.12 -10.30 34.37
N ALA A 11 -2.01 -9.88 34.99
CA ALA A 11 -1.15 -8.84 34.44
C ALA A 11 -0.49 -9.38 33.17
N LEU A 12 -1.22 -9.35 32.05
CA LEU A 12 -0.60 -9.60 30.76
C LEU A 12 -0.06 -8.26 30.24
N THR A 13 1.22 -8.04 30.52
CA THR A 13 2.04 -7.01 29.90
C THR A 13 2.06 -7.26 28.40
N LEU A 14 1.19 -6.58 27.65
CA LEU A 14 1.29 -6.55 26.20
C LEU A 14 2.50 -5.66 25.85
N PRO A 15 3.54 -6.19 25.18
CA PRO A 15 4.63 -5.37 24.69
C PRO A 15 4.05 -4.31 23.76
N LEU A 16 4.58 -3.08 23.84
CA LEU A 16 4.35 -2.06 22.82
C LEU A 16 4.80 -2.62 21.48
N THR A 17 3.89 -3.23 20.73
CA THR A 17 4.07 -3.41 19.31
C THR A 17 3.97 -2.02 18.72
N ALA A 18 5.12 -1.39 18.51
CA ALA A 18 5.26 -0.32 17.55
C ALA A 18 4.70 -0.87 16.24
N VAL A 19 3.45 -0.53 15.94
CA VAL A 19 2.91 -0.71 14.61
C VAL A 19 3.70 0.27 13.77
N ALA A 20 4.84 -0.18 13.24
CA ALA A 20 5.54 0.49 12.17
C ALA A 20 4.55 0.56 11.03
N ASN A 21 3.79 1.65 10.99
CA ASN A 21 2.80 1.97 9.97
C ASN A 21 3.61 2.01 8.67
N PRO A 22 3.60 0.92 7.88
CA PRO A 22 4.55 0.77 6.80
C PRO A 22 4.08 1.71 5.71
N GLY A 23 4.76 2.86 5.62
CA GLY A 23 4.63 3.92 4.64
C GLY A 23 3.35 3.84 3.81
N GLU A 24 2.40 4.72 4.11
CA GLU A 24 1.57 5.28 3.05
C GLU A 24 2.53 5.85 2.01
N CYS A 25 2.95 5.03 1.04
CA CYS A 25 3.43 5.48 -0.25
C CYS A 25 2.20 6.05 -0.97
N LYS A 26 1.68 7.16 -0.43
CA LYS A 26 0.79 8.11 -1.09
C LYS A 26 1.65 8.89 -2.08
N GLY A 27 2.35 8.14 -2.93
CA GLY A 27 2.96 8.67 -4.12
C GLY A 27 1.80 9.24 -4.91
N ASP A 28 1.93 10.51 -5.23
CA ASP A 28 1.03 11.37 -5.99
C ASP A 28 0.80 10.78 -7.40
N HIS A 29 0.11 9.64 -7.44
CA HIS A 29 -0.11 8.82 -8.62
C HIS A 29 -0.91 9.59 -9.66
N ASP A 30 -1.77 10.49 -9.19
CA ASP A 30 -2.61 11.32 -10.05
C ASP A 30 -1.76 12.40 -10.73
N HIS A 31 -0.86 13.04 -9.99
CA HIS A 31 0.07 14.00 -10.58
C HIS A 31 1.05 13.36 -11.58
N TYR A 32 1.49 12.11 -11.32
CA TYR A 32 2.33 11.38 -12.28
C TYR A 32 1.60 11.05 -13.59
N GLN A 33 0.33 10.63 -13.50
CA GLN A 33 -0.50 10.35 -14.67
C GLN A 33 -0.76 11.62 -15.49
N ALA A 34 -1.14 12.72 -14.83
CA ALA A 34 -1.33 14.02 -15.49
C ALA A 34 -0.05 14.48 -16.20
N LYS A 35 1.12 14.33 -15.57
CA LYS A 35 2.42 14.65 -16.17
C LYS A 35 2.72 13.79 -17.40
N ARG A 36 2.32 12.51 -17.40
CA ARG A 36 2.47 11.62 -18.57
C ARG A 36 1.59 12.06 -19.73
N ILE A 37 0.32 12.35 -19.48
CA ILE A 37 -0.60 12.84 -20.51
C ILE A 37 -0.10 14.18 -21.07
N GLY A 38 0.34 15.10 -20.21
CA GLY A 38 0.90 16.38 -20.65
C GLY A 38 2.16 16.24 -21.53
N ARG A 39 2.98 15.21 -21.34
CA ARG A 39 4.11 14.91 -22.24
C ARG A 39 3.63 14.38 -23.59
N MET A 40 2.63 13.49 -23.58
CA MET A 40 2.05 12.94 -24.81
C MET A 40 1.36 14.04 -25.62
N ASP A 41 0.63 14.94 -24.96
CA ASP A 41 -0.02 16.08 -25.60
C ASP A 41 0.96 16.99 -26.35
N LYS A 42 2.10 17.31 -25.71
CA LYS A 42 3.13 18.14 -26.34
C LYS A 42 3.72 17.53 -27.62
N VAL A 43 3.72 16.21 -27.75
CA VAL A 43 4.32 15.50 -28.89
C VAL A 43 3.29 15.14 -29.95
N LEU A 44 2.07 14.80 -29.53
CA LEU A 44 1.03 14.23 -30.38
C LEU A 44 -0.12 15.21 -30.66
N SER A 45 -0.13 16.37 -30.00
CA SER A 45 -1.20 17.37 -30.09
C SER A 45 -2.57 16.72 -29.85
N LEU A 46 -2.76 16.19 -28.64
CA LEU A 46 -3.94 15.39 -28.32
C LEU A 46 -5.18 16.29 -28.24
N THR A 47 -6.30 15.79 -28.75
CA THR A 47 -7.60 16.44 -28.54
C THR A 47 -8.07 16.24 -27.09
N ASP A 48 -9.01 17.07 -26.65
CA ASP A 48 -9.57 16.97 -25.29
C ASP A 48 -10.26 15.61 -25.06
N ASP A 49 -10.93 15.09 -26.07
CA ASP A 49 -11.53 13.75 -26.03
C ASP A 49 -10.48 12.64 -25.86
N GLN A 50 -9.31 12.76 -26.51
CA GLN A 50 -8.22 11.79 -26.37
C GLN A 50 -7.61 11.87 -24.96
N LYS A 51 -7.42 13.08 -24.42
CA LYS A 51 -6.93 13.28 -23.05
C LYS A 51 -7.86 12.63 -22.03
N SER A 52 -9.16 12.89 -22.13
CA SER A 52 -10.17 12.32 -21.22
C SER A 52 -10.19 10.78 -21.25
N LYS A 53 -10.07 10.17 -22.44
CA LYS A 53 -9.96 8.71 -22.59
C LYS A 53 -8.69 8.16 -21.95
N LEU A 54 -7.56 8.85 -22.08
CA LEU A 54 -6.29 8.45 -21.45
C LEU A 54 -6.34 8.56 -19.92
N GLU A 55 -6.94 9.61 -19.38
CA GLU A 55 -7.16 9.76 -17.93
C GLU A 55 -7.97 8.59 -17.37
N THR A 56 -9.08 8.27 -18.04
CA THR A 56 -9.94 7.14 -17.66
C THR A 56 -9.17 5.81 -17.70
N LEU A 57 -8.41 5.58 -18.78
CA LEU A 57 -7.61 4.37 -18.95
C LEU A 57 -6.52 4.24 -17.88
N PHE A 58 -5.80 5.32 -17.56
CA PHE A 58 -4.76 5.29 -16.54
C PHE A 58 -5.33 5.10 -15.14
N LYS A 59 -6.49 5.71 -14.83
CA LYS A 59 -7.18 5.50 -13.56
C LYS A 59 -7.57 4.02 -13.38
N GLN A 60 -8.21 3.43 -14.39
CA GLN A 60 -8.58 2.00 -14.37
C GLN A 60 -7.36 1.08 -14.21
N ASN A 61 -6.26 1.39 -14.90
CA ASN A 61 -5.03 0.61 -14.78
C ASN A 61 -4.38 0.79 -13.40
N GLY A 62 -4.45 1.97 -12.80
CA GLY A 62 -3.96 2.23 -11.46
C GLY A 62 -4.70 1.40 -10.40
N GLU A 63 -6.02 1.27 -10.51
CA GLU A 63 -6.83 0.42 -9.63
C GLU A 63 -6.44 -1.06 -9.75
N LYS A 64 -6.31 -1.58 -10.97
CA LYS A 64 -5.84 -2.97 -11.21
C LYS A 64 -4.45 -3.21 -10.64
N PHE A 65 -3.55 -2.24 -10.81
CA PHE A 65 -2.18 -2.36 -10.32
C PHE A 65 -2.12 -2.36 -8.78
N LYS A 66 -2.97 -1.57 -8.11
CA LYS A 66 -3.09 -1.60 -6.64
C LYS A 66 -3.48 -2.99 -6.14
N ALA A 67 -4.52 -3.59 -6.74
CA ALA A 67 -4.94 -4.95 -6.37
C ALA A 67 -3.83 -5.98 -6.59
N LEU A 68 -3.15 -5.94 -7.74
CA LEU A 68 -2.02 -6.81 -8.03
C LEU A 68 -0.85 -6.61 -7.05
N HIS A 69 -0.58 -5.36 -6.65
CA HIS A 69 0.47 -5.04 -5.70
C HIS A 69 0.17 -5.62 -4.31
N GLU A 70 -1.07 -5.52 -3.85
CA GLU A 70 -1.51 -6.11 -2.58
C GLU A 70 -1.43 -7.63 -2.61
N GLU A 71 -1.88 -8.26 -3.70
CA GLU A 71 -1.76 -9.70 -3.90
C GLU A 71 -0.29 -10.15 -3.86
N THR A 72 0.57 -9.49 -4.63
CA THR A 72 2.02 -9.76 -4.66
C THR A 72 2.63 -9.60 -3.27
N ARG A 73 2.22 -8.56 -2.52
CA ARG A 73 2.68 -8.33 -1.14
C ARG A 73 2.28 -9.48 -0.22
N SER A 74 1.08 -10.02 -0.39
CA SER A 74 0.59 -11.17 0.38
C SER A 74 1.40 -12.43 0.06
N GLN A 75 1.59 -12.73 -1.23
CA GLN A 75 2.39 -13.88 -1.68
C GLN A 75 3.84 -13.79 -1.19
N LEU A 76 4.44 -12.60 -1.22
CA LEU A 76 5.79 -12.39 -0.68
C LEU A 76 5.89 -12.69 0.81
N LYS A 77 4.87 -12.35 1.61
CA LYS A 77 4.84 -12.68 3.04
C LYS A 77 4.69 -14.17 3.31
N ALA A 78 4.08 -14.92 2.38
CA ALA A 78 3.95 -16.37 2.50
C ALA A 78 5.25 -17.11 2.15
N ILE A 79 6.07 -16.55 1.26
CA ILE A 79 7.33 -17.14 0.81
C ILE A 79 8.52 -16.74 1.70
N LEU A 80 8.57 -15.48 2.12
CA LEU A 80 9.68 -14.94 2.90
C LEU A 80 9.45 -15.10 4.39
N THR A 81 10.54 -15.25 5.15
CA THR A 81 10.47 -15.13 6.61
C THR A 81 10.14 -13.69 7.01
N PRO A 82 9.58 -13.45 8.21
CA PRO A 82 9.28 -12.10 8.68
C PRO A 82 10.50 -11.16 8.64
N GLU A 83 11.68 -11.66 8.98
CA GLU A 83 12.94 -10.91 8.94
C GLU A 83 13.36 -10.54 7.51
N GLN A 84 13.27 -11.48 6.57
CA GLN A 84 13.58 -11.24 5.16
C GLN A 84 12.62 -10.22 4.54
N TYR A 85 11.31 -10.35 4.85
CA TYR A 85 10.31 -9.41 4.38
C TYR A 85 10.56 -8.00 4.92
N THR A 86 10.99 -7.88 6.18
CA THR A 86 11.32 -6.59 6.82
C THR A 86 12.51 -5.93 6.12
N LYS A 87 13.59 -6.68 5.90
CA LYS A 87 14.76 -6.20 5.15
C LYS A 87 14.41 -5.75 3.72
N LEU A 88 13.48 -6.47 3.06
CA LEU A 88 12.96 -6.06 1.75
C LEU A 88 12.20 -4.73 1.81
N GLN A 89 11.44 -4.46 2.86
CA GLN A 89 10.76 -3.15 3.01
C GLN A 89 11.77 -2.03 3.22
N GLU A 90 12.80 -2.25 4.05
CA GLU A 90 13.85 -1.25 4.29
C GLU A 90 14.63 -0.90 3.01
N MET A 91 14.88 -1.88 2.14
CA MET A 91 15.49 -1.62 0.82
C MET A 91 14.62 -0.73 -0.08
N LYS A 92 13.29 -0.80 0.04
CA LYS A 92 12.35 0.02 -0.77
C LYS A 92 12.21 1.46 -0.28
N GLN A 93 12.57 1.74 0.98
CA GLN A 93 12.47 3.07 1.59
C GLN A 93 13.73 3.92 1.38
N ARG A 94 14.76 3.37 0.72
CA ARG A 94 15.99 4.05 0.34
C ARG A 94 15.92 4.54 -1.11
#